data_AF-A0A5X2JLM0-F1
#
_entry.id   AF-A0A5X2JLM0-F1
#
_cell.length_a   1.000
_cell.length_b   1.000
_cell.length_c   1.000
_cell.angle_alpha   90.00
_cell.angle_beta   90.00
_cell.angle_gamma   90.00
#
_symmetry.space_group_name_H-M   'P 1'
#
loop_
_entity.id
_entity.type
_entity.pdbx_description
1 polymer ?
#
loop_
_entity_poly.entity_id
_entity_poly.type
_entity_poly.pdbx_seq_one_letter_code
_entity_poly.pdbx_strand_id
1 'polypeptide(L)' 'INNAAFSAFSVEDFRSRYAAVVRKLLAGNPDAD' A
#
# COMPACT_ATOMS: atom_id res chain seq x y z
N ILE A 1 0.96 12.11 18.77
CA ILE A 1 0.99 11.58 17.38
C ILE A 1 0.58 12.73 16.48
N ASN A 2 1.49 13.24 15.64
CA ASN A 2 1.26 14.44 14.82
C ASN A 2 0.48 14.05 13.55
N ASN A 3 -0.82 14.37 13.52
CA ASN A 3 -1.76 14.02 12.44
C ASN A 3 -1.44 14.71 11.09
N ALA A 4 -0.55 15.72 11.09
CA ALA A 4 -0.18 16.45 9.87
C ALA A 4 0.60 15.58 8.87
N ALA A 5 1.38 14.60 9.35
CA ALA A 5 2.10 13.67 8.49
C ALA A 5 1.15 12.76 7.69
N PHE A 6 -0.04 12.46 8.22
CA PHE A 6 -1.06 11.68 7.53
C PHE A 6 -1.89 12.52 6.54
N SER A 7 -2.04 13.83 6.79
CA SER A 7 -2.79 14.75 5.91
C SER A 7 -2.02 15.20 4.67
N ALA A 8 -0.70 14.98 4.61
CA ALA A 8 0.14 15.28 3.45
C ALA A 8 0.13 14.17 2.38
N PHE A 9 -0.52 13.04 2.65
CA PHE A 9 -0.65 11.96 1.67
C PHE A 9 -1.86 12.22 0.77
N SER A 10 -1.59 12.50 -0.51
CA SER A 10 -2.62 12.52 -1.53
C SER A 10 -3.21 11.11 -1.75
N VAL A 11 -4.47 11.06 -2.18
CA VAL A 11 -5.16 9.80 -2.53
C VAL A 11 -4.37 8.95 -3.53
N GLU A 12 -3.61 9.59 -4.41
CA GLU A 12 -2.72 8.93 -5.37
C GLU A 12 -1.56 8.19 -4.69
N ASP A 13 -0.89 8.81 -3.71
CA ASP A 13 0.20 8.16 -2.97
C ASP A 13 -0.33 6.96 -2.17
N PHE A 14 -1.50 7.12 -1.54
CA PHE A 14 -2.17 6.01 -0.88
C PHE A 14 -2.49 4.87 -1.85
N ARG A 15 -3.09 5.18 -3.01
CA ARG A 15 -3.42 4.18 -4.04
C ARG A 15 -2.18 3.46 -4.54
N SER A 16 -1.10 4.19 -4.82
CA SER A 16 0.15 3.64 -5.33
C SER A 16 0.79 2.70 -4.31
N ARG A 17 0.88 3.11 -3.05
CA ARG A 17 1.43 2.30 -1.96
C ARG A 17 0.58 1.07 -1.67
N TYR A 18 -0.74 1.21 -1.66
CA TYR A 18 -1.66 0.10 -1.46
C TYR A 18 -1.53 -0.94 -2.58
N ALA A 19 -1.53 -0.51 -3.84
CA ALA A 19 -1.36 -1.39 -4.99
C ALA A 19 0.00 -2.12 -4.98
N ALA A 20 1.07 -1.45 -4.58
CA ALA A 20 2.40 -2.06 -4.46
C ALA A 20 2.42 -3.18 -3.39
N VAL A 21 1.78 -2.96 -2.24
CA VAL A 21 1.66 -3.98 -1.18
C VAL A 21 0.82 -5.16 -1.63
N VAL A 22 -0.37 -4.90 -2.22
CA VAL A 22 -1.23 -5.97 -2.74
C VAL A 22 -0.51 -6.80 -3.80
N ARG A 23 0.19 -6.14 -4.73
CA ARG A 23 1.00 -6.84 -5.76
C ARG A 23 2.08 -7.71 -5.13
N LYS A 24 2.76 -7.23 -4.09
CA LYS A 24 3.78 -8.00 -3.37
C LYS A 24 3.19 -9.22 -2.65
N LEU A 25 2.02 -9.07 -2.04
CA LEU A 25 1.32 -10.16 -1.36
C LEU A 25 0.82 -11.22 -2.36
N LEU A 26 0.27 -10.78 -3.50
CA LEU A 26 -0.16 -11.68 -4.57
C LEU A 26 1.01 -12.42 -5.23
N ALA A 27 2.13 -11.73 -5.47
CA ALA A 27 3.33 -12.35 -6.03
C ALA A 27 4.06 -13.27 -5.03
N GLY A 28 3.82 -13.07 -3.73
CA GLY A 28 4.46 -13.81 -2.64
C GLY A 28 3.72 -15.07 -2.20
N ASN A 29 2.69 -15.52 -2.92
CA ASN A 29 1.99 -16.76 -2.61
C ASN A 29 2.31 -17.84 -3.67
N PRO A 30 3.49 -18.48 -3.62
CA PRO A 30 3.79 -19.66 -4.44
C PRO A 30 2.99 -20.91 -4.03
N ASP A 31 2.24 -20.85 -2.92
CA ASP A 31 1.46 -21.96 -2.33
C ASP A 31 -0.06 -21.65 -2.29
N ALA A 32 -0.60 -20.87 -3.23
CA ALA A 32 -2.04 -20.81 -3.50
C ALA A 32 -2.42 -21.67 -4.71
N ASP A 33 -1.94 -22.91 -4.71
CA ASP A 33 -2.44 -24.02 -5.53
C ASP A 33 -3.00 -25.10 -4.59
#